data_AF-A0AAP8KGI8-F1
#
_entry.id   AF-A0AAP8KGI8-F1
#
_cell.length_a   1.000
_cell.length_b   1.000
_cell.length_c   1.000
_cell.angle_alpha   90.00
_cell.angle_beta   90.00
_cell.angle_gamma   90.00
#
_symmetry.space_group_name_H-M   'P 1'
#
loop_
_entity.id
_entity.type
_entity.pdbx_description
1 polymer ?
#
loop_
_entity_poly.entity_id
_entity_poly.type
_entity_poly.pdbx_seq_one_letter_code
_entity_poly.pdbx_strand_id
1 'polypeptide(L)'
;MNRPFAFALLCASSLFVHLAAQAGEIRLYTDDNFKGRVVVLRDTTDDLSRVNFNDAASSIQVESGSWEVCTNSDFKGDCKTLERGDYRSMPGMNDKISSVREVGGSGSSSGRRAALELYADGGQRGASAGINADRDDLVDIRFNDRASSARIEYGYWQLCSDSNYRGSCRVFGPGSHDDLGSLSGRVSSARLVDPREENRPQNNEGLVVLYGRAFLNGPGLQVNRDVSDLVRLNFNDQAASMTIHEGTWEVCTDSQFSGTCERMGPGKYETLGATLEKRISSLRRLY
;
A
#
# COMPACT_ATOMS: atom_id res chain seq x y z
N MET A 1 62.36 12.40 -48.25
CA MET A 1 62.13 11.64 -47.00
C MET A 1 61.35 12.52 -46.04
N ASN A 2 60.27 11.97 -45.51
CA ASN A 2 59.44 12.39 -44.38
C ASN A 2 58.48 13.58 -44.49
N ARG A 3 57.30 13.31 -43.93
CA ARG A 3 55.96 13.87 -44.11
C ARG A 3 55.63 14.87 -42.97
N PRO A 4 54.63 15.75 -43.16
CA PRO A 4 54.22 16.74 -42.17
C PRO A 4 53.41 16.11 -41.02
N PHE A 5 53.67 16.53 -39.78
CA PHE A 5 52.82 16.21 -38.63
C PHE A 5 51.64 17.19 -38.59
N ALA A 6 50.49 16.75 -39.13
CA ALA A 6 49.20 17.36 -38.86
C ALA A 6 48.66 16.81 -37.53
N PHE A 7 48.45 17.68 -36.55
CA PHE A 7 47.68 17.34 -35.35
C PHE A 7 46.20 17.26 -35.73
N ALA A 8 45.72 16.03 -35.94
CA ALA A 8 44.29 15.75 -36.10
C ALA A 8 43.61 15.84 -34.73
N LEU A 9 42.78 16.86 -34.54
CA LEU A 9 41.78 16.90 -33.46
C LEU A 9 40.73 15.83 -33.74
N LEU A 10 40.83 14.70 -33.04
CA LEU A 10 39.77 13.70 -32.96
C LEU A 10 38.66 14.23 -32.04
N CYS A 11 37.67 14.91 -32.61
CA CYS A 11 36.37 15.07 -31.97
C CYS A 11 35.70 13.69 -31.91
N ALA A 12 35.88 12.98 -30.80
CA ALA A 12 35.08 11.81 -30.49
C ALA A 12 33.65 12.27 -30.19
N SER A 13 32.82 12.32 -31.22
CA SER A 13 31.37 12.45 -31.08
C SER A 13 30.82 11.13 -30.54
N SER A 14 30.82 10.99 -29.22
CA SER A 14 30.14 9.92 -28.51
C SER A 14 28.65 10.04 -28.78
N LEU A 15 28.13 9.25 -29.72
CA LEU A 15 26.70 9.00 -29.86
C LEU A 15 26.21 8.37 -28.57
N PHE A 16 25.60 9.17 -27.69
CA PHE A 16 24.79 8.65 -26.60
C PHE A 16 23.58 7.97 -27.22
N VAL A 17 23.67 6.66 -27.41
CA VAL A 17 22.49 5.82 -27.56
C VAL A 17 21.79 5.87 -26.21
N HIS A 18 20.81 6.76 -26.08
CA HIS A 18 19.87 6.72 -24.98
C HIS A 18 19.08 5.42 -25.12
N LEU A 19 19.53 4.35 -24.43
CA LEU A 19 18.61 3.28 -24.09
C LEU A 19 17.57 3.90 -23.15
N ALA A 20 16.44 4.32 -23.72
CA ALA A 20 15.25 4.57 -22.93
C ALA A 20 14.94 3.28 -22.17
N ALA A 21 15.13 3.29 -20.85
CA ALA A 21 14.58 2.27 -19.99
C ALA A 21 13.07 2.30 -20.22
N GLN A 22 12.53 1.30 -20.93
CA GLN A 22 11.10 1.22 -21.13
C GLN A 22 10.47 0.95 -19.77
N ALA A 23 9.68 1.92 -19.27
CA ALA A 23 8.74 1.65 -18.20
C ALA A 23 7.84 0.48 -18.64
N GLY A 24 7.51 -0.41 -17.71
CA GLY A 24 6.48 -1.41 -17.99
C GLY A 24 5.21 -0.70 -18.45
N GLU A 25 4.44 -1.32 -19.31
CA GLU A 25 3.15 -0.80 -19.75
C GLU A 25 2.14 -1.94 -19.81
N ILE A 26 1.02 -1.73 -19.12
CA ILE A 26 -0.12 -2.64 -19.11
C ILE A 26 -1.38 -1.88 -19.53
N ARG A 27 -2.22 -2.52 -20.33
CA ARG A 27 -3.48 -1.99 -20.82
C ARG A 27 -4.61 -2.90 -20.36
N LEU A 28 -5.61 -2.32 -19.70
CA LEU A 28 -6.77 -3.04 -19.21
C LEU A 28 -8.00 -2.59 -20.00
N TYR A 29 -8.81 -3.53 -20.45
CA TYR A 29 -9.97 -3.32 -21.32
C TYR A 29 -11.24 -3.81 -20.64
N THR A 30 -12.34 -3.08 -20.81
CA THR A 30 -13.62 -3.43 -20.15
C THR A 30 -14.38 -4.59 -20.75
N ASP A 31 -13.99 -5.04 -21.95
CA ASP A 31 -14.61 -6.18 -22.60
C ASP A 31 -13.53 -7.19 -23.02
N ASP A 32 -13.96 -8.43 -23.28
CA ASP A 32 -13.11 -9.47 -23.86
C ASP A 32 -12.52 -9.06 -25.22
N ASN A 33 -11.38 -9.66 -25.57
CA ASN A 33 -10.69 -9.45 -26.85
C ASN A 33 -10.29 -7.98 -27.12
N PHE A 34 -9.89 -7.26 -26.08
CA PHE A 34 -9.33 -5.89 -26.15
C PHE A 34 -10.33 -4.85 -26.68
N LYS A 35 -11.59 -4.97 -26.25
CA LYS A 35 -12.69 -4.09 -26.64
C LYS A 35 -13.16 -3.24 -25.47
N GLY A 36 -14.02 -2.28 -25.78
CA GLY A 36 -14.58 -1.38 -24.78
C GLY A 36 -13.61 -0.28 -24.37
N ARG A 37 -13.81 0.24 -23.16
CA ARG A 37 -13.00 1.31 -22.59
C ARG A 37 -11.65 0.75 -22.17
N VAL A 38 -10.58 1.51 -22.40
CA VAL A 38 -9.21 1.12 -22.06
C VAL A 38 -8.58 2.12 -21.09
N VAL A 39 -7.81 1.61 -20.14
CA VAL A 39 -6.82 2.39 -19.37
C VAL A 39 -5.43 1.83 -19.60
N VAL A 40 -4.47 2.73 -19.79
CA VAL A 40 -3.05 2.41 -19.95
C VAL A 40 -2.33 2.82 -18.67
N LEU A 41 -1.69 1.87 -18.00
CA LEU A 41 -0.94 2.08 -16.77
C LEU A 41 0.54 1.81 -17.03
N ARG A 42 1.39 2.68 -16.51
CA ARG A 42 2.85 2.54 -16.53
C ARG A 42 3.47 2.56 -15.14
N ASP A 43 2.62 2.74 -14.13
CA ASP A 43 2.97 2.82 -12.73
C ASP A 43 2.01 1.95 -11.91
N THR A 44 2.42 1.68 -10.67
CA THR A 44 1.61 1.01 -9.67
C THR A 44 0.30 1.77 -9.43
N THR A 45 -0.82 1.04 -9.43
CA THR A 45 -2.16 1.53 -9.09
C THR A 45 -2.73 0.61 -8.02
N ASP A 46 -2.69 1.07 -6.77
CA ASP A 46 -3.21 0.39 -5.58
C ASP A 46 -4.73 0.36 -5.53
N ASP A 47 -5.43 1.27 -6.21
CA ASP A 47 -6.88 1.27 -6.32
C ASP A 47 -7.34 1.80 -7.69
N LEU A 48 -7.91 0.90 -8.51
CA LEU A 48 -8.41 1.22 -9.84
C LEU A 48 -9.66 2.12 -9.82
N SER A 49 -10.32 2.32 -8.68
CA SER A 49 -11.40 3.30 -8.53
C SER A 49 -10.92 4.72 -8.81
N ARG A 50 -9.65 5.04 -8.54
CA ARG A 50 -9.03 6.36 -8.80
C ARG A 50 -8.97 6.72 -10.28
N VAL A 51 -9.01 5.71 -11.15
CA VAL A 51 -9.09 5.86 -12.61
C VAL A 51 -10.45 5.41 -13.17
N ASN A 52 -11.46 5.27 -12.30
CA ASN A 52 -12.81 4.82 -12.64
C ASN A 52 -12.85 3.48 -13.39
N PHE A 53 -11.97 2.54 -13.01
CA PHE A 53 -11.78 1.25 -13.68
C PHE A 53 -11.83 0.05 -12.73
N ASN A 54 -12.31 0.24 -11.49
CA ASN A 54 -12.47 -0.86 -10.54
C ASN A 54 -13.44 -1.91 -11.05
N ASP A 55 -13.13 -3.19 -10.85
CA ASP A 55 -14.01 -4.33 -11.20
C ASP A 55 -14.52 -4.29 -12.64
N ALA A 56 -13.73 -3.69 -13.54
CA ALA A 56 -14.15 -3.48 -14.93
C ALA A 56 -13.32 -4.25 -15.93
N ALA A 57 -12.13 -4.76 -15.56
CA ALA A 57 -11.21 -5.38 -16.51
C ALA A 57 -11.66 -6.80 -16.89
N SER A 58 -11.86 -7.03 -18.19
CA SER A 58 -12.18 -8.35 -18.76
C SER A 58 -11.05 -8.90 -19.64
N SER A 59 -10.24 -8.04 -20.26
CA SER A 59 -9.03 -8.44 -21.01
C SER A 59 -7.85 -7.48 -20.80
N ILE A 60 -6.62 -7.98 -20.97
CA ILE A 60 -5.38 -7.27 -20.63
C ILE A 60 -4.31 -7.47 -21.70
N GLN A 61 -3.58 -6.41 -22.04
CA GLN A 61 -2.33 -6.50 -22.81
C GLN A 61 -1.17 -5.97 -21.98
N VAL A 62 -0.12 -6.78 -21.82
CA VAL A 62 1.15 -6.35 -21.22
C VAL A 62 2.12 -6.09 -22.36
N GLU A 63 2.39 -4.82 -22.65
CA GLU A 63 3.32 -4.41 -23.71
C GLU A 63 4.77 -4.59 -23.26
N SER A 64 5.07 -4.28 -22.01
CA SER A 64 6.41 -4.38 -21.41
C SER A 64 6.34 -4.55 -19.88
N GLY A 65 7.39 -5.16 -19.31
CA GLY A 65 7.48 -5.47 -17.88
C GLY A 65 6.77 -6.76 -17.49
N SER A 66 6.84 -7.09 -16.20
CA SER A 66 6.05 -8.14 -15.56
C SER A 66 5.13 -7.48 -14.54
N TRP A 67 3.84 -7.81 -14.55
CA TRP A 67 2.82 -7.08 -13.81
C TRP A 67 2.00 -8.02 -12.94
N GLU A 68 1.83 -7.69 -11.68
CA GLU A 68 0.87 -8.34 -10.80
C GLU A 68 -0.46 -7.59 -10.82
N VAL A 69 -1.56 -8.31 -11.03
CA VAL A 69 -2.93 -7.82 -10.90
C VAL A 69 -3.62 -8.56 -9.77
N CYS A 70 -4.43 -7.86 -8.97
CA CYS A 70 -5.11 -8.44 -7.81
C CYS A 70 -6.59 -8.06 -7.78
N THR A 71 -7.42 -8.94 -7.21
CA THR A 71 -8.88 -8.73 -7.17
C THR A 71 -9.33 -7.64 -6.20
N ASN A 72 -8.51 -7.29 -5.22
CA ASN A 72 -8.84 -6.23 -4.26
C ASN A 72 -7.85 -5.09 -4.39
N SER A 73 -8.20 -3.92 -3.85
CA SER A 73 -7.28 -2.80 -3.70
C SER A 73 -6.07 -3.20 -2.83
N ASP A 74 -5.02 -2.39 -2.90
CA ASP A 74 -3.76 -2.53 -2.15
C ASP A 74 -3.05 -3.88 -2.37
N PHE A 75 -3.19 -4.46 -3.57
CA PHE A 75 -2.53 -5.73 -3.97
C PHE A 75 -2.94 -6.93 -3.10
N LYS A 76 -4.23 -7.03 -2.78
CA LYS A 76 -4.82 -8.09 -1.94
C LYS A 76 -5.81 -8.96 -2.72
N GLY A 77 -6.22 -10.06 -2.10
CA GLY A 77 -7.14 -11.02 -2.69
C GLY A 77 -6.41 -12.02 -3.56
N ASP A 78 -7.07 -12.48 -4.63
CA ASP A 78 -6.43 -13.36 -5.59
C ASP A 78 -5.55 -12.52 -6.51
N CYS A 79 -4.26 -12.83 -6.56
CA CYS A 79 -3.27 -12.12 -7.36
C CYS A 79 -2.69 -13.02 -8.46
N LYS A 80 -2.38 -12.42 -9.61
CA LYS A 80 -1.76 -13.10 -10.73
C LYS A 80 -0.69 -12.23 -11.37
N THR A 81 0.51 -12.79 -11.52
CA THR A 81 1.57 -12.19 -12.32
C THR A 81 1.35 -12.46 -13.80
N LEU A 82 1.45 -11.42 -14.61
CA LEU A 82 1.27 -11.38 -16.05
C LEU A 82 2.58 -10.89 -16.67
N GLU A 83 3.18 -11.74 -17.48
CA GLU A 83 4.34 -11.38 -18.30
C GLU A 83 3.88 -10.67 -19.58
N ARG A 84 4.83 -10.16 -20.37
CA ARG A 84 4.55 -9.60 -21.69
C ARG A 84 3.66 -10.54 -22.53
N GLY A 85 2.52 -10.04 -23.00
CA GLY A 85 1.60 -10.83 -23.80
C GLY A 85 0.16 -10.31 -23.86
N ASP A 86 -0.66 -11.04 -24.62
CA ASP A 86 -2.06 -10.74 -24.92
C ASP A 86 -2.99 -11.69 -24.15
N TYR A 87 -3.69 -11.19 -23.15
CA TYR A 87 -4.67 -11.92 -22.34
C TYR A 87 -6.08 -11.55 -22.77
N ARG A 88 -6.61 -12.27 -23.75
CA ARG A 88 -7.90 -11.98 -24.41
C ARG A 88 -9.13 -12.10 -23.51
N SER A 89 -9.00 -12.78 -22.38
CA SER A 89 -10.01 -12.86 -21.31
C SER A 89 -9.32 -13.12 -19.96
N MET A 90 -10.03 -12.87 -18.86
CA MET A 90 -9.52 -13.09 -17.50
C MET A 90 -10.35 -14.12 -16.71
N PRO A 91 -10.29 -15.43 -17.05
CA PRO A 91 -11.01 -16.46 -16.28
C PRO A 91 -10.67 -16.41 -14.79
N GLY A 92 -11.70 -16.33 -13.94
CA GLY A 92 -11.56 -16.22 -12.48
C GLY A 92 -11.39 -14.80 -11.93
N MET A 93 -10.91 -13.84 -12.74
CA MET A 93 -10.67 -12.45 -12.35
C MET A 93 -11.46 -11.43 -13.18
N ASN A 94 -12.28 -11.89 -14.13
CA ASN A 94 -13.13 -11.05 -14.98
C ASN A 94 -14.01 -10.14 -14.11
N ASP A 95 -13.95 -8.83 -14.38
CA ASP A 95 -14.71 -7.79 -13.67
C ASP A 95 -14.47 -7.80 -12.16
N LYS A 96 -13.26 -8.17 -11.74
CA LYS A 96 -12.86 -8.22 -10.33
C LYS A 96 -11.52 -7.57 -10.04
N ILE A 97 -10.76 -7.14 -11.05
CA ILE A 97 -9.43 -6.58 -10.82
C ILE A 97 -9.56 -5.18 -10.23
N SER A 98 -8.88 -4.95 -9.10
CA SER A 98 -8.96 -3.71 -8.33
C SER A 98 -7.59 -3.06 -8.06
N SER A 99 -6.48 -3.77 -8.27
CA SER A 99 -5.13 -3.18 -8.16
C SER A 99 -4.11 -3.85 -9.09
N VAL A 100 -3.05 -3.10 -9.46
CA VAL A 100 -2.07 -3.47 -10.48
C VAL A 100 -0.68 -2.90 -10.14
N ARG A 101 0.39 -3.69 -10.19
CA ARG A 101 1.78 -3.21 -10.00
C ARG A 101 2.78 -3.96 -10.87
N GLU A 102 3.88 -3.31 -11.26
CA GLU A 102 4.99 -4.01 -11.92
C GLU A 102 5.79 -4.79 -10.87
N VAL A 103 6.12 -6.06 -11.15
CA VAL A 103 6.94 -6.93 -10.31
C VAL A 103 8.30 -7.20 -10.98
N GLY A 104 9.39 -7.02 -10.23
CA GLY A 104 10.72 -7.53 -10.64
C GLY A 104 11.63 -6.60 -11.47
N GLY A 105 11.45 -5.28 -11.48
CA GLY A 105 12.41 -4.36 -12.10
C GLY A 105 13.63 -4.07 -11.20
N SER A 106 14.70 -4.84 -11.31
CA SER A 106 15.99 -4.51 -10.68
C SER A 106 16.76 -3.47 -11.51
N GLY A 107 17.18 -2.39 -10.85
CA GLY A 107 18.38 -1.62 -11.20
C GLY A 107 18.31 -0.66 -12.39
N SER A 108 17.83 0.57 -12.18
CA SER A 108 18.59 1.81 -12.44
C SER A 108 17.67 3.03 -12.40
N SER A 109 17.98 3.88 -11.43
CA SER A 109 17.60 5.28 -11.31
C SER A 109 17.69 6.04 -12.65
N SER A 110 16.55 6.30 -13.29
CA SER A 110 16.28 7.53 -14.08
C SER A 110 14.91 7.43 -14.75
N GLY A 111 13.85 7.72 -13.98
CA GLY A 111 12.53 8.04 -14.57
C GLY A 111 11.31 7.40 -13.91
N ARG A 112 11.48 6.33 -13.12
CA ARG A 112 10.40 5.81 -12.26
C ARG A 112 10.34 6.65 -11.00
N ARG A 113 9.21 7.32 -10.74
CA ARG A 113 9.01 8.05 -9.47
C ARG A 113 8.87 7.01 -8.37
N ALA A 114 9.86 6.96 -7.48
CA ALA A 114 9.76 6.09 -6.32
C ALA A 114 8.58 6.53 -5.44
N ALA A 115 7.77 5.58 -4.96
CA ALA A 115 6.68 5.88 -4.02
C ALA A 115 7.21 6.62 -2.78
N LEU A 116 8.39 6.21 -2.32
CA LEU A 116 9.21 6.87 -1.31
C LEU A 116 10.64 7.01 -1.86
N GLU A 117 11.19 8.21 -1.86
CA GLU A 117 12.60 8.46 -2.11
C GLU A 117 13.28 8.92 -0.82
N LEU A 118 14.27 8.18 -0.34
CA LEU A 118 15.10 8.54 0.81
C LEU A 118 16.35 9.26 0.35
N TYR A 119 16.81 10.26 1.11
CA TYR A 119 17.99 11.06 0.81
C TYR A 119 18.96 11.08 1.98
N ALA A 120 20.25 11.01 1.69
CA ALA A 120 21.30 10.90 2.70
C ALA A 120 21.42 12.17 3.54
N ASP A 121 21.19 13.33 2.91
CA ASP A 121 21.31 14.63 3.54
C ASP A 121 19.93 15.28 3.73
N GLY A 122 19.85 16.30 4.59
CA GLY A 122 18.64 17.10 4.78
C GLY A 122 18.22 17.88 3.53
N GLY A 123 16.92 18.16 3.39
CA GLY A 123 16.34 18.93 2.28
C GLY A 123 16.41 18.23 0.92
N GLN A 124 16.26 16.91 0.90
CA GLN A 124 16.29 16.03 -0.27
C GLN A 124 17.55 16.18 -1.13
N ARG A 125 18.72 16.13 -0.47
CA ARG A 125 20.04 16.25 -1.14
C ARG A 125 20.91 15.01 -0.91
N GLY A 126 22.01 14.98 -1.65
CA GLY A 126 22.99 13.90 -1.54
C GLY A 126 22.57 12.65 -2.31
N ALA A 127 23.15 11.52 -1.93
CA ALA A 127 22.75 10.23 -2.49
C ALA A 127 21.30 9.92 -2.11
N SER A 128 20.56 9.33 -3.03
CA SER A 128 19.16 8.95 -2.81
C SER A 128 18.92 7.47 -3.10
N ALA A 129 17.84 6.94 -2.54
CA ALA A 129 17.37 5.59 -2.80
C ALA A 129 15.84 5.57 -2.90
N GLY A 130 15.36 5.08 -4.04
CA GLY A 130 13.94 4.88 -4.31
C GLY A 130 13.41 3.56 -3.75
N ILE A 131 12.27 3.62 -3.08
CA ILE A 131 11.53 2.52 -2.48
C ILE A 131 10.10 2.53 -3.06
N ASN A 132 9.70 1.39 -3.63
CA ASN A 132 8.39 1.21 -4.28
C ASN A 132 7.52 0.13 -3.63
N ALA A 133 8.08 -0.57 -2.65
CA ALA A 133 7.44 -1.63 -1.89
C ALA A 133 8.14 -1.73 -0.54
N ASP A 134 7.53 -2.45 0.39
CA ASP A 134 8.06 -2.70 1.71
C ASP A 134 9.52 -3.22 1.68
N ARG A 135 10.30 -2.73 2.62
CA ARG A 135 11.70 -3.08 2.88
C ARG A 135 11.87 -3.30 4.36
N ASP A 136 11.96 -4.58 4.73
CA ASP A 136 12.27 -5.02 6.08
C ASP A 136 13.74 -4.76 6.45
N ASP A 137 14.64 -4.62 5.48
CA ASP A 137 16.02 -4.18 5.70
C ASP A 137 16.52 -3.30 4.53
N LEU A 138 17.20 -2.19 4.84
CA LEU A 138 17.76 -1.28 3.84
C LEU A 138 19.21 -1.62 3.43
N VAL A 139 19.81 -2.65 4.02
CA VAL A 139 21.14 -3.16 3.63
C VAL A 139 21.16 -3.58 2.16
N ASP A 140 20.11 -4.25 1.68
CA ASP A 140 20.03 -4.77 0.31
C ASP A 140 20.01 -3.66 -0.76
N ILE A 141 19.56 -2.46 -0.40
CA ILE A 141 19.60 -1.28 -1.26
C ILE A 141 20.77 -0.33 -0.92
N ARG A 142 21.67 -0.75 -0.03
CA ARG A 142 22.86 -0.02 0.42
C ARG A 142 22.53 1.39 0.95
N PHE A 143 21.41 1.51 1.65
CA PHE A 143 20.93 2.78 2.22
C PHE A 143 20.59 2.70 3.71
N ASN A 144 21.03 1.63 4.39
CA ASN A 144 20.88 1.47 5.83
C ASN A 144 21.52 2.61 6.61
N ASP A 145 20.84 3.11 7.65
CA ASP A 145 21.31 4.16 8.56
C ASP A 145 21.81 5.43 7.87
N ARG A 146 21.26 5.73 6.70
CA ARG A 146 21.74 6.84 5.87
C ARG A 146 20.74 7.96 5.70
N ALA A 147 19.44 7.64 5.70
CA ALA A 147 18.41 8.60 5.34
C ALA A 147 18.27 9.71 6.38
N SER A 148 18.29 10.97 5.93
CA SER A 148 18.08 12.17 6.74
C SER A 148 16.93 13.05 6.24
N SER A 149 16.47 12.85 5.01
CA SER A 149 15.26 13.47 4.47
C SER A 149 14.55 12.52 3.49
N ALA A 150 13.29 12.81 3.16
CA ALA A 150 12.49 11.97 2.29
C ALA A 150 11.58 12.79 1.37
N ARG A 151 11.19 12.19 0.24
CA ARG A 151 10.11 12.67 -0.61
C ARG A 151 9.16 11.51 -0.87
N ILE A 152 7.90 11.69 -0.56
CA ILE A 152 6.87 10.66 -0.72
C ILE A 152 5.91 11.11 -1.80
N GLU A 153 5.84 10.36 -2.90
CA GLU A 153 4.98 10.67 -4.04
C GLU A 153 3.53 10.25 -3.74
N TYR A 154 3.32 9.11 -3.10
CA TYR A 154 2.00 8.63 -2.69
C TYR A 154 2.06 7.63 -1.52
N GLY A 155 0.93 7.50 -0.81
CA GLY A 155 0.79 6.63 0.35
C GLY A 155 1.41 7.19 1.63
N TYR A 156 1.29 6.43 2.72
CA TYR A 156 1.90 6.74 4.01
C TYR A 156 2.96 5.70 4.29
N TRP A 157 4.13 6.13 4.73
CA TRP A 157 5.27 5.24 4.94
C TRP A 157 5.71 5.26 6.39
N GLN A 158 5.77 4.09 7.02
CA GLN A 158 6.41 3.94 8.31
C GLN A 158 7.89 3.70 8.12
N LEU A 159 8.72 4.60 8.64
CA LEU A 159 10.17 4.46 8.69
C LEU A 159 10.58 4.09 10.11
N CYS A 160 11.48 3.12 10.24
CA CYS A 160 11.90 2.56 11.52
C CYS A 160 13.43 2.55 11.65
N SER A 161 13.93 2.71 12.88
CA SER A 161 15.36 2.77 13.17
C SER A 161 16.08 1.42 13.03
N ASP A 162 15.34 0.33 13.17
CA ASP A 162 15.89 -1.01 13.13
C ASP A 162 15.26 -1.79 11.97
N SER A 163 15.88 -2.90 11.58
CA SER A 163 15.30 -3.82 10.59
C SER A 163 14.01 -4.47 11.10
N ASN A 164 13.25 -5.05 10.18
CA ASN A 164 11.97 -5.72 10.43
C ASN A 164 10.91 -4.81 11.09
N TYR A 165 10.95 -3.51 10.78
CA TYR A 165 10.00 -2.51 11.27
C TYR A 165 10.00 -2.35 12.80
N ARG A 166 11.19 -2.35 13.41
CA ARG A 166 11.39 -2.26 14.87
C ARG A 166 12.12 -0.98 15.30
N GLY A 167 12.27 -0.84 16.61
CA GLY A 167 12.94 0.31 17.22
C GLY A 167 12.02 1.52 17.25
N SER A 168 12.59 2.71 17.06
CA SER A 168 11.80 3.94 16.93
C SER A 168 11.20 4.00 15.54
N CYS A 169 9.88 4.17 15.43
CA CYS A 169 9.17 4.23 14.16
C CYS A 169 8.30 5.49 14.05
N ARG A 170 8.21 6.06 12.86
CA ARG A 170 7.33 7.20 12.57
C ARG A 170 6.72 7.06 11.18
N VAL A 171 5.47 7.47 11.05
CA VAL A 171 4.74 7.48 9.78
C VAL A 171 4.91 8.85 9.12
N PHE A 172 5.09 8.84 7.80
CA PHE A 172 5.24 10.03 6.97
C PHE A 172 4.24 9.95 5.83
N GLY A 173 3.45 11.01 5.65
CA GLY A 173 2.51 11.13 4.54
C GLY A 173 3.16 11.68 3.26
N PRO A 174 2.37 11.84 2.18
CA PRO A 174 2.84 12.40 0.93
C PRO A 174 3.46 13.80 1.08
N GLY A 175 4.46 14.12 0.25
CA GLY A 175 5.14 15.41 0.22
C GLY A 175 6.64 15.33 0.50
N SER A 176 7.26 16.51 0.60
CA SER A 176 8.68 16.65 0.95
C SER A 176 8.85 16.75 2.46
N HIS A 177 9.76 15.96 3.01
CA HIS A 177 10.15 15.95 4.41
C HIS A 177 11.63 16.29 4.51
N ASP A 178 11.94 17.54 4.84
CA ASP A 178 13.32 18.07 4.85
C ASP A 178 14.19 17.47 5.96
N ASP A 179 13.57 16.91 7.00
CA ASP A 179 14.22 16.31 8.17
C ASP A 179 13.37 15.13 8.71
N LEU A 180 14.01 13.99 8.98
CA LEU A 180 13.37 12.82 9.60
C LEU A 180 13.39 12.84 11.14
N GLY A 181 13.88 13.91 11.75
CA GLY A 181 13.98 14.14 13.19
C GLY A 181 14.88 13.11 13.87
N SER A 182 14.35 12.41 14.86
CA SER A 182 15.07 11.36 15.60
C SER A 182 15.47 10.16 14.73
N LEU A 183 14.91 10.03 13.52
CA LEU A 183 15.25 8.98 12.56
C LEU A 183 16.37 9.37 11.59
N SER A 184 16.81 10.63 11.59
CA SER A 184 17.86 11.09 10.68
C SER A 184 19.17 10.32 10.91
N GLY A 185 19.70 9.71 9.84
CA GLY A 185 20.88 8.83 9.86
C GLY A 185 20.67 7.49 10.57
N ARG A 186 19.42 7.03 10.71
CA ARG A 186 19.09 5.82 11.49
C ARG A 186 18.06 4.91 10.81
N VAL A 187 17.48 5.30 9.68
CA VAL A 187 16.44 4.48 9.05
C VAL A 187 17.04 3.17 8.54
N SER A 188 16.49 2.04 9.01
CA SER A 188 16.91 0.68 8.63
C SER A 188 15.77 -0.16 8.03
N SER A 189 14.52 0.27 8.11
CA SER A 189 13.39 -0.36 7.40
C SER A 189 12.27 0.64 7.06
N ALA A 190 11.51 0.33 6.01
CA ALA A 190 10.45 1.20 5.50
C ALA A 190 9.29 0.36 4.94
N ARG A 191 8.04 0.65 5.32
CA ARG A 191 6.86 -0.01 4.74
C ARG A 191 5.71 0.95 4.47
N LEU A 192 4.90 0.61 3.48
CA LEU A 192 3.64 1.28 3.20
C LEU A 192 2.65 0.93 4.32
N VAL A 193 1.96 1.94 4.84
CA VAL A 193 0.95 1.81 5.90
C VAL A 193 -0.31 2.56 5.51
N ASP A 194 -1.44 2.18 6.11
CA ASP A 194 -2.69 2.92 5.96
C ASP A 194 -2.55 4.32 6.57
N PRO A 195 -3.04 5.40 5.92
CA PRO A 195 -3.13 6.77 6.48
C PRO A 195 -3.63 6.85 7.93
N ARG A 196 -4.46 5.90 8.35
CA ARG A 196 -5.07 5.82 9.69
C ARG A 196 -4.11 5.31 10.77
N GLU A 197 -2.93 4.80 10.40
CA GLU A 197 -1.87 4.39 11.33
C GLU A 197 -1.08 5.60 11.91
N GLU A 198 -1.24 6.82 11.38
CA GLU A 198 -0.63 8.05 11.91
C GLU A 198 -1.13 8.40 13.33
N ASN A 199 -2.35 7.98 13.68
CA ASN A 199 -2.97 8.26 14.98
C ASN A 199 -3.03 7.06 15.93
N ARG A 200 -2.45 5.91 15.55
CA ARG A 200 -2.52 4.69 16.35
C ARG A 200 -1.63 4.83 17.59
N PRO A 201 -2.17 4.83 18.82
CA PRO A 201 -1.36 4.77 20.03
C PRO A 201 -0.48 3.52 19.95
N GLN A 202 0.80 3.60 20.34
CA GLN A 202 1.71 2.44 20.41
C GLN A 202 1.35 1.46 21.54
N ASN A 203 0.06 1.38 21.87
CA ASN A 203 -0.49 0.50 22.87
C ASN A 203 -1.20 -0.58 22.07
N ASN A 204 -0.97 -1.82 22.43
CA ASN A 204 -1.51 -3.02 21.80
C ASN A 204 -3.04 -3.16 22.05
N GLU A 205 -3.80 -2.08 21.95
CA GLU A 205 -5.25 -1.98 22.13
C GLU A 205 -5.91 -1.94 20.74
N GLY A 206 -6.92 -2.79 20.53
CA GLY A 206 -7.58 -2.90 19.23
C GLY A 206 -8.32 -1.62 18.84
N LEU A 207 -8.49 -1.33 17.54
CA LEU A 207 -9.29 -0.18 17.07
C LEU A 207 -10.70 -0.17 17.66
N VAL A 208 -11.28 -1.37 17.75
CA VAL A 208 -12.47 -1.68 18.55
C VAL A 208 -12.10 -2.79 19.51
N VAL A 209 -12.55 -2.70 20.76
CA VAL A 209 -12.44 -3.80 21.73
C VAL A 209 -13.84 -4.21 22.15
N LEU A 210 -14.22 -5.45 21.86
CA LEU A 210 -15.50 -6.03 22.26
C LEU A 210 -15.33 -6.80 23.57
N TYR A 211 -16.19 -6.53 24.55
CA TYR A 211 -16.14 -7.18 25.85
C TYR A 211 -17.37 -8.07 26.05
N GLY A 212 -17.13 -9.27 26.58
CA GLY A 212 -18.20 -10.25 26.83
C GLY A 212 -19.12 -9.88 28.01
N ARG A 213 -18.78 -8.84 28.76
CA ARG A 213 -19.51 -8.37 29.95
C ARG A 213 -19.77 -6.88 29.84
N ALA A 214 -20.77 -6.40 30.56
CA ALA A 214 -21.01 -4.97 30.71
C ALA A 214 -19.86 -4.27 31.45
N PHE A 215 -19.82 -2.95 31.33
CA PHE A 215 -18.85 -2.03 31.94
C PHE A 215 -17.39 -2.33 31.57
N LEU A 216 -17.14 -2.74 30.32
CA LEU A 216 -15.80 -2.97 29.75
C LEU A 216 -14.98 -3.99 30.53
N ASN A 217 -15.65 -5.00 31.11
CA ASN A 217 -15.03 -5.96 32.01
C ASN A 217 -14.59 -7.26 31.34
N GLY A 218 -13.48 -7.79 31.82
CA GLY A 218 -12.92 -9.08 31.41
C GLY A 218 -12.05 -9.00 30.16
N PRO A 219 -11.63 -10.16 29.62
CA PRO A 219 -10.87 -10.22 28.38
C PRO A 219 -11.67 -9.63 27.21
N GLY A 220 -11.07 -8.71 26.47
CA GLY A 220 -11.67 -8.08 25.30
C GLY A 220 -11.12 -8.65 23.99
N LEU A 221 -12.00 -8.89 23.01
CA LEU A 221 -11.59 -9.20 21.65
C LEU A 221 -11.17 -7.90 20.96
N GLN A 222 -9.90 -7.83 20.57
CA GLN A 222 -9.36 -6.72 19.80
C GLN A 222 -9.68 -6.87 18.32
N VAL A 223 -10.33 -5.86 17.76
CA VAL A 223 -10.70 -5.78 16.35
C VAL A 223 -9.95 -4.61 15.73
N ASN A 224 -9.07 -4.93 14.78
CA ASN A 224 -8.20 -3.95 14.09
C ASN A 224 -8.53 -3.79 12.60
N ARG A 225 -9.60 -4.43 12.14
CA ARG A 225 -10.01 -4.50 10.73
C ARG A 225 -11.47 -4.89 10.66
N ASP A 226 -12.04 -4.85 9.46
CA ASP A 226 -13.38 -5.36 9.22
C ASP A 226 -13.48 -6.85 9.56
N VAL A 227 -14.56 -7.21 10.24
CA VAL A 227 -14.89 -8.58 10.62
C VAL A 227 -16.27 -8.88 10.07
N SER A 228 -16.29 -9.58 8.94
CA SER A 228 -17.55 -10.00 8.28
C SER A 228 -18.30 -11.08 9.06
N ASP A 229 -17.66 -11.78 9.98
CA ASP A 229 -18.28 -12.87 10.75
C ASP A 229 -17.50 -13.14 12.05
N LEU A 230 -18.09 -12.82 13.20
CA LEU A 230 -17.50 -12.98 14.53
C LEU A 230 -17.43 -14.44 15.00
N VAL A 231 -18.13 -15.37 14.34
CA VAL A 231 -17.98 -16.82 14.60
C VAL A 231 -16.52 -17.23 14.40
N ARG A 232 -15.84 -16.65 13.40
CA ARG A 232 -14.42 -16.93 13.09
C ARG A 232 -13.45 -16.51 14.19
N LEU A 233 -13.87 -15.59 15.05
CA LEU A 233 -13.10 -15.10 16.20
C LEU A 233 -13.63 -15.65 17.53
N ASN A 234 -14.56 -16.62 17.47
CA ASN A 234 -15.22 -17.22 18.64
C ASN A 234 -15.89 -16.20 19.58
N PHE A 235 -16.46 -15.13 19.01
CA PHE A 235 -17.03 -14.01 19.76
C PHE A 235 -18.42 -13.58 19.26
N ASN A 236 -19.07 -14.41 18.44
CA ASN A 236 -20.41 -14.13 17.92
C ASN A 236 -21.42 -13.98 19.06
N ASP A 237 -22.27 -12.96 19.02
CA ASP A 237 -23.35 -12.74 20.00
C ASP A 237 -22.87 -12.61 21.45
N GLN A 238 -21.58 -12.33 21.66
CA GLN A 238 -21.00 -12.26 23.01
C GLN A 238 -20.81 -10.85 23.52
N ALA A 239 -20.71 -9.86 22.65
CA ALA A 239 -20.43 -8.48 23.04
C ALA A 239 -21.58 -7.90 23.91
N ALA A 240 -21.23 -7.36 25.08
CA ALA A 240 -22.14 -6.67 26.00
C ALA A 240 -21.69 -5.24 26.33
N SER A 241 -20.41 -4.93 26.08
CA SER A 241 -19.88 -3.57 26.08
C SER A 241 -18.74 -3.49 25.08
N MET A 242 -18.37 -2.27 24.69
CA MET A 242 -17.41 -2.04 23.62
C MET A 242 -16.66 -0.73 23.82
N THR A 243 -15.39 -0.70 23.44
CA THR A 243 -14.66 0.55 23.20
C THR A 243 -14.39 0.70 21.72
N ILE A 244 -14.70 1.85 21.15
CA ILE A 244 -14.22 2.26 19.83
C ILE A 244 -13.17 3.34 20.07
N HIS A 245 -11.91 3.01 19.82
CA HIS A 245 -10.81 3.95 20.01
C HIS A 245 -10.74 4.96 18.86
N GLU A 246 -11.06 4.52 17.64
CA GLU A 246 -11.01 5.36 16.45
C GLU A 246 -11.93 4.90 15.31
N GLY A 247 -12.27 5.84 14.43
CA GLY A 247 -13.13 5.62 13.26
C GLY A 247 -14.62 5.54 13.58
N THR A 248 -15.44 5.67 12.55
CA THR A 248 -16.87 5.32 12.65
C THR A 248 -17.08 3.91 12.12
N TRP A 249 -17.74 3.08 12.90
CA TRP A 249 -17.97 1.67 12.59
C TRP A 249 -19.45 1.41 12.36
N GLU A 250 -19.74 0.56 11.37
CA GLU A 250 -21.03 -0.07 11.23
C GLU A 250 -20.99 -1.41 11.95
N VAL A 251 -21.87 -1.59 12.94
CA VAL A 251 -21.95 -2.78 13.79
C VAL A 251 -23.29 -3.44 13.56
N CYS A 252 -23.28 -4.70 13.15
CA CYS A 252 -24.45 -5.39 12.61
C CYS A 252 -24.78 -6.65 13.41
N THR A 253 -26.08 -6.96 13.49
CA THR A 253 -26.56 -8.15 14.21
C THR A 253 -26.25 -9.46 13.50
N ASP A 254 -26.10 -9.42 12.18
CA ASP A 254 -25.91 -10.63 11.36
C ASP A 254 -24.51 -10.57 10.71
N SER A 255 -24.08 -11.69 10.14
CA SER A 255 -22.81 -11.75 9.40
C SER A 255 -22.91 -10.99 8.07
N GLN A 256 -21.76 -10.80 7.43
CA GLN A 256 -21.62 -10.08 6.15
C GLN A 256 -22.20 -8.66 6.16
N PHE A 257 -22.14 -7.98 7.32
CA PHE A 257 -22.60 -6.60 7.50
C PHE A 257 -24.09 -6.44 7.17
N SER A 258 -24.90 -7.42 7.60
CA SER A 258 -26.33 -7.48 7.32
C SER A 258 -27.18 -7.54 8.60
N GLY A 259 -28.50 -7.60 8.46
CA GLY A 259 -29.43 -7.51 9.60
C GLY A 259 -29.65 -6.08 10.05
N THR A 260 -29.82 -5.86 11.36
CA THR A 260 -29.92 -4.52 11.91
C THR A 260 -28.51 -3.98 12.18
N CYS A 261 -28.19 -2.84 11.60
CA CYS A 261 -26.88 -2.21 11.75
C CYS A 261 -27.00 -0.83 12.40
N GLU A 262 -26.09 -0.53 13.32
CA GLU A 262 -25.95 0.80 13.92
C GLU A 262 -24.58 1.39 13.60
N ARG A 263 -24.53 2.70 13.39
CA ARG A 263 -23.28 3.43 13.21
C ARG A 263 -22.81 3.95 14.57
N MET A 264 -21.60 3.58 14.94
CA MET A 264 -21.02 3.90 16.24
C MET A 264 -19.67 4.58 16.04
N GLY A 265 -19.51 5.75 16.64
CA GLY A 265 -18.27 6.53 16.58
C GLY A 265 -17.31 6.17 17.70
N PRO A 266 -16.18 6.87 17.80
CA PRO A 266 -15.24 6.71 18.91
C PRO A 266 -15.93 6.96 20.25
N GLY A 267 -15.66 6.11 21.24
CA GLY A 267 -16.27 6.20 22.56
C GLY A 267 -16.18 4.92 23.37
N LYS A 268 -16.56 5.05 24.65
CA LYS A 268 -16.72 3.93 25.58
C LYS A 268 -18.21 3.62 25.74
N TYR A 269 -18.61 2.44 25.31
CA TYR A 269 -19.97 1.93 25.41
C TYR A 269 -20.00 0.91 26.53
N GLU A 270 -20.13 1.40 27.77
CA GLU A 270 -20.16 0.55 28.97
C GLU A 270 -21.34 -0.42 28.97
N THR A 271 -22.41 -0.11 28.25
CA THR A 271 -23.49 -1.03 27.91
C THR A 271 -23.85 -0.86 26.45
N LEU A 272 -24.36 -1.92 25.82
CA LEU A 272 -24.93 -1.87 24.48
C LEU A 272 -26.46 -1.74 24.57
N GLY A 273 -27.08 -1.09 23.58
CA GLY A 273 -28.53 -1.02 23.50
C GLY A 273 -29.15 -2.39 23.20
N ALA A 274 -30.45 -2.54 23.45
CA ALA A 274 -31.18 -3.80 23.27
C ALA A 274 -31.09 -4.40 21.85
N THR A 275 -30.79 -3.57 20.84
CA THR A 275 -30.53 -4.02 19.47
C THR A 275 -29.26 -4.87 19.37
N LEU A 276 -28.17 -4.42 19.99
CA LEU A 276 -26.82 -4.94 19.79
C LEU A 276 -26.31 -5.80 20.95
N GLU A 277 -26.83 -5.62 22.16
CA GLU A 277 -26.40 -6.39 23.33
C GLU A 277 -26.55 -7.90 23.07
N LYS A 278 -25.43 -8.63 23.14
CA LYS A 278 -25.36 -10.08 22.90
C LYS A 278 -25.88 -10.50 21.52
N ARG A 279 -25.76 -9.62 20.52
CA ARG A 279 -26.29 -9.87 19.18
C ARG A 279 -25.37 -9.44 18.04
N ILE A 280 -24.18 -8.90 18.34
CA ILE A 280 -23.25 -8.45 17.29
C ILE A 280 -22.62 -9.68 16.61
N SER A 281 -22.71 -9.72 15.28
CA SER A 281 -22.11 -10.79 14.44
C SER A 281 -21.14 -10.28 13.37
N SER A 282 -21.17 -8.99 13.02
CA SER A 282 -20.16 -8.39 12.15
C SER A 282 -19.96 -6.90 12.41
N LEU A 283 -18.79 -6.38 12.04
CA LEU A 283 -18.47 -4.97 12.15
C LEU A 283 -17.45 -4.53 11.09
N ARG A 284 -17.65 -3.37 10.49
CA ARG A 284 -16.72 -2.77 9.53
C ARG A 284 -16.53 -1.28 9.76
N ARG A 285 -15.36 -0.76 9.39
CA ARG A 285 -15.06 0.66 9.44
C ARG A 285 -15.65 1.35 8.21
N LEU A 286 -16.31 2.49 8.43
CA LEU A 286 -16.86 3.32 7.36
C LEU A 286 -15.88 4.42 6.93
N TYR A 287 -15.30 5.15 7.89
CA TYR A 287 -14.28 6.17 7.64
C TYR A 287 -13.36 6.37 8.86
#